data_AF-A0A847AAR9-F1
#
_entry.id   AF-A0A847AAR9-F1
#
_cell.length_a   1.000
_cell.length_b   1.000
_cell.length_c   1.000
_cell.angle_alpha   90.00
_cell.angle_beta   90.00
_cell.angle_gamma   90.00
#
_symmetry.space_group_name_H-M   'P 1'
#
loop_
_entity.id
_entity.type
_entity.pdbx_description
1 polymer ?
#
loop_
_entity_poly.entity_id
_entity_poly.type
_entity_poly.pdbx_seq_one_letter_code
_entity_poly.pdbx_strand_id
1 'polypeptide(L)' 'MITVNGEQVPLTEGMTIRDLLDFKRYTFPMIAVWINDTPYRRDEFGSV' A
#
# COMPACT_ATOMS: atom_id res chain seq x y z
N MET A 1 -8.55 -10.07 -3.01
CA MET A 1 -8.42 -9.00 -4.03
C MET A 1 -8.69 -7.68 -3.35
N ILE A 2 -7.86 -6.67 -3.61
CA ILE A 2 -8.05 -5.30 -3.14
C ILE A 2 -8.09 -4.34 -4.32
N THR A 3 -8.69 -3.19 -4.12
CA THR A 3 -8.67 -2.10 -5.11
C THR A 3 -7.65 -1.06 -4.69
N VAL A 4 -6.67 -0.81 -5.56
CA VAL A 4 -5.59 0.16 -5.33
C VAL A 4 -5.70 1.20 -6.43
N ASN A 5 -6.11 2.43 -6.09
CA ASN A 5 -6.30 3.52 -7.05
C ASN A 5 -7.18 3.12 -8.27
N GLY A 6 -8.20 2.27 -8.05
CA GLY A 6 -9.10 1.77 -9.10
C GLY A 6 -8.64 0.50 -9.82
N GLU A 7 -7.43 0.01 -9.57
CA GLU A 7 -6.91 -1.24 -10.13
C GLU A 7 -7.12 -2.42 -9.17
N GLN A 8 -7.54 -3.56 -9.70
CA GLN A 8 -7.68 -4.80 -8.93
C GLN A 8 -6.32 -5.46 -8.76
N VAL A 9 -5.93 -5.73 -7.51
CA VAL A 9 -4.64 -6.35 -7.17
C VAL A 9 -4.89 -7.59 -6.30
N PRO A 10 -4.18 -8.71 -6.53
CA PRO A 10 -4.21 -9.85 -5.63
C PRO A 10 -3.64 -9.43 -4.26
N LEU A 11 -4.45 -9.58 -3.22
CA LEU A 11 -4.00 -9.45 -1.84
C LEU A 11 -3.53 -10.83 -1.38
N THR A 12 -2.27 -10.92 -0.98
CA THR A 12 -1.73 -12.11 -0.32
C THR A 12 -1.79 -11.93 1.21
N GLU A 13 -1.94 -13.03 1.94
CA GLU A 13 -1.95 -12.98 3.39
C GLU A 13 -0.61 -12.45 3.93
N GLY A 14 -0.66 -11.53 4.89
CA GLY A 14 0.53 -10.89 5.47
C GLY A 14 1.19 -9.80 4.60
N MET A 15 0.60 -9.45 3.45
CA MET A 15 1.10 -8.38 2.59
C MET A 15 0.94 -7.02 3.27
N THR A 16 2.05 -6.28 3.39
CA THR A 16 2.05 -4.94 3.96
C THR A 16 1.88 -3.86 2.90
N ILE A 17 1.65 -2.62 3.34
CA ILE A 17 1.70 -1.44 2.46
C ILE A 17 3.04 -1.40 1.72
N ARG A 18 4.17 -1.65 2.40
CA ARG A 18 5.50 -1.64 1.78
C ARG A 18 5.61 -2.66 0.65
N ASP A 19 5.13 -3.88 0.88
CA ASP A 19 5.16 -4.94 -0.14
C ASP A 19 4.33 -4.54 -1.36
N LEU A 20 3.20 -3.86 -1.15
CA LEU A 20 2.36 -3.35 -2.23
C LEU A 20 3.04 -2.24 -3.03
N LEU A 21 3.70 -1.31 -2.35
CA LEU A 21 4.45 -0.23 -2.99
C LEU A 21 5.61 -0.79 -3.83
N ASP A 22 6.32 -1.79 -3.31
CA ASP A 22 7.43 -2.46 -3.99
C ASP A 22 6.94 -3.26 -5.20
N PHE A 23 5.85 -4.01 -5.06
CA PHE A 23 5.20 -4.75 -6.15
C PHE A 23 4.77 -3.81 -7.28
N LYS A 24 4.20 -2.65 -6.95
CA LYS A 24 3.80 -1.62 -7.92
C LYS A 24 4.95 -0.75 -8.43
N ARG A 25 6.16 -0.91 -7.87
CA ARG A 25 7.37 -0.13 -8.20
C ARG A 25 7.17 1.38 -8.00
N TYR A 26 6.45 1.77 -6.95
CA TYR A 26 6.26 3.18 -6.62
C TYR A 26 7.50 3.74 -5.91
N THR A 27 8.23 4.63 -6.59
CA THR A 27 9.51 5.18 -6.13
C THR A 27 9.43 6.67 -5.77
N PHE A 28 8.33 7.09 -5.17
CA PHE A 28 8.10 8.49 -4.82
C PHE A 28 8.68 8.83 -3.44
N PRO A 29 9.55 9.86 -3.32
CA PRO A 29 10.12 10.27 -2.04
C PRO A 29 9.08 10.67 -0.98
N MET A 30 7.95 11.23 -1.42
CA MET A 30 6.82 11.68 -0.61
C MET A 30 5.54 10.99 -1.08
N ILE A 31 5.44 9.69 -0.81
CA ILE A 31 4.20 8.95 -1.04
C ILE A 31 3.29 9.06 0.19
N ALA A 32 2.01 9.29 -0.06
CA ALA A 32 0.96 9.24 0.96
C ALA A 32 0.00 8.10 0.63
N VAL A 33 -0.39 7.33 1.64
CA VAL A 33 -1.20 6.13 1.49
C VAL A 33 -2.45 6.26 2.35
N TRP A 34 -3.59 5.96 1.74
CA TRP A 34 -4.87 5.84 2.42
C TRP A 34 -5.42 4.44 2.17
N ILE A 35 -5.87 3.78 3.23
CA ILE A 35 -6.60 2.52 3.15
C ILE A 35 -7.99 2.80 3.70
N ASN A 36 -9.02 2.66 2.86
CA ASN A 36 -10.42 2.88 3.24
C ASN A 36 -10.59 4.21 4.01
N ASP A 37 -10.14 5.31 3.40
CA ASP A 37 -10.18 6.67 3.94
C ASP A 37 -9.30 6.94 5.18
N THR A 38 -8.59 5.93 5.69
CA THR A 38 -7.67 6.08 6.81
C THR A 38 -6.26 6.37 6.31
N PRO A 39 -5.66 7.53 6.65
CA PRO A 39 -4.28 7.83 6.31
C PRO A 39 -3.32 7.01 7.18
N TYR A 40 -2.28 6.46 6.56
CA TYR A 40 -1.19 5.77 7.25
C TYR A 40 0.12 6.53 7.09
N ARG A 41 0.89 6.62 8.17
CA ARG A 41 2.22 7.21 8.17
C ARG A 41 3.25 6.20 7.66
N ARG A 42 4.36 6.74 7.13
CA ARG A 42 5.39 5.94 6.46
C ARG A 42 6.07 4.90 7.36
N ASP A 43 6.16 5.17 8.65
CA ASP A 43 6.66 4.26 9.68
C ASP A 43 5.76 3.06 9.90
N GLU A 44 4.45 3.17 9.60
CA GLU A 44 3.47 2.09 9.73
C GLU A 44 3.47 1.13 8.53
N PHE A 45 4.09 1.53 7.40
CA PHE A 45 3.98 0.78 6.13
C PHE A 45 4.55 -0.64 6.16
N GLY A 46 5.41 -0.97 7.13
CA GLY A 46 5.98 -2.32 7.26
C GLY A 46 5.21 -3.23 8.21
N SER A 47 4.13 -2.75 8.82
CA SER A 47 3.36 -3.47 9.84
C SER A 47 1.87 -3.57 9.54
N VAL A 48 1.38 -2.77 8.59
CA VAL A 48 -0.01 -2.71 8.13
C VAL A 48 -0.11 -3.34 6.76
#